data_AF-A0A3B0URQ2-F1
#
_entry.id   AF-A0A3B0URQ2-F1
#
_cell.length_a   1.000
_cell.length_b   1.000
_cell.length_c   1.000
_cell.angle_alpha   90.00
_cell.angle_beta   90.00
_cell.angle_gamma   90.00
#
_symmetry.space_group_name_H-M   'P 1'
#
loop_
_entity.id
_entity.type
_entity.pdbx_description
1 polymer ?
#
loop_
_entity_poly.entity_id
_entity_poly.type
_entity_poly.pdbx_seq_one_letter_code
_entity_poly.pdbx_strand_id
1 'polypeptide(L)'
;MNLLVKKFKEAIVVLLLLSFFVSCEDPGKIGLDVDPKNSVILTRYKEFVLPSTQVQFNPRSTSNSSSLQAGTYSDQDFGTVLSKSYLWLGVQPSTPILNSNAAYVNTTLSIQFSSYYGSEAENLEIESFEIYQLAGNLNATTDYTRIDEISLGALIGTVDILIQERDTVRIDSVFTIDINDSFGQLLFDKLKANDPIYDNDTTLNDFIKGIAIIAKAGNNKVLQFNPATFNIKLNYTEENSAGQTVDRNYSFNLGTKRFYHLSSDLSATPLAGILPDNNDFMPSDDYRYMQAGTLIALKVDYDSIISFFEGEKNSDSINSIIIQRAWLSVGDVSANKPGASLPFSLTAYFTDGANTWPAFTEIGGDSTSRMTVLQNEFITQTIPVFP
;
A
#
# COMPACT_ATOMS: atom_id res chain seq x y z
N MET A 1 -11.67 -75.69 -58.51
CA MET A 1 -11.17 -74.79 -57.44
C MET A 1 -10.78 -73.47 -58.09
N ASN A 2 -11.45 -72.37 -57.72
CA ASN A 2 -11.67 -71.17 -58.55
C ASN A 2 -10.42 -70.35 -58.92
N LEU A 3 -10.20 -70.13 -60.22
CA LEU A 3 -9.19 -69.21 -60.79
C LEU A 3 -9.34 -67.75 -60.30
N LEU A 4 -10.55 -67.36 -59.89
CA LEU A 4 -10.86 -66.04 -59.31
C LEU A 4 -10.21 -65.80 -57.94
N VAL A 5 -10.05 -66.84 -57.12
CA VAL A 5 -9.43 -66.71 -55.77
C VAL A 5 -7.92 -66.54 -55.88
N LYS A 6 -7.30 -67.09 -56.93
CA LYS A 6 -5.85 -66.99 -57.15
C LYS A 6 -5.44 -65.58 -57.59
N LYS A 7 -6.18 -64.99 -58.53
CA LYS A 7 -5.95 -63.61 -58.98
C LYS A 7 -6.26 -62.56 -57.91
N PHE A 8 -7.23 -62.82 -57.04
CA PHE A 8 -7.56 -61.92 -55.92
C PHE A 8 -6.48 -61.94 -54.82
N LYS A 9 -5.89 -63.11 -54.53
CA LYS A 9 -4.75 -63.23 -53.61
C LYS A 9 -3.49 -62.56 -54.15
N GLU A 10 -3.20 -62.71 -55.45
CA GLU A 10 -2.06 -62.03 -56.09
C GLU A 10 -2.24 -60.51 -56.12
N ALA A 11 -3.47 -60.01 -56.36
CA ALA A 11 -3.78 -58.59 -56.32
C ALA A 11 -3.67 -57.99 -54.91
N ILE A 12 -4.12 -58.71 -53.87
CA ILE A 12 -3.98 -58.26 -52.47
C ILE A 12 -2.52 -58.21 -52.06
N VAL A 13 -1.71 -59.21 -52.43
CA VAL A 13 -0.27 -59.22 -52.10
C VAL A 13 0.47 -58.06 -52.78
N VAL A 14 0.13 -57.74 -54.04
CA VAL A 14 0.69 -56.58 -54.74
C VAL A 14 0.25 -55.26 -54.10
N LEU A 15 -1.01 -55.13 -53.69
CA LEU A 15 -1.52 -53.93 -53.00
C LEU A 15 -0.88 -53.73 -51.61
N LEU A 16 -0.66 -54.83 -50.87
CA LEU A 16 0.03 -54.81 -49.57
C LEU A 16 1.52 -54.51 -49.71
N LEU A 17 2.18 -55.00 -50.77
CA LEU A 17 3.58 -54.65 -51.10
C LEU A 17 3.75 -53.19 -51.53
N LEU A 18 2.79 -52.63 -52.28
CA LEU A 18 2.77 -51.20 -52.64
C LEU A 18 2.57 -50.29 -51.42
N SER A 19 1.94 -50.79 -50.35
CA SER A 19 1.75 -50.03 -49.10
C SER A 19 3.06 -49.85 -48.31
N PHE A 20 4.07 -50.71 -48.51
CA PHE A 20 5.37 -50.58 -47.85
C PHE A 20 6.31 -49.56 -48.53
N PHE A 21 6.04 -49.15 -49.77
CA PHE A 21 6.86 -48.16 -50.48
C PHE A 21 6.44 -46.70 -50.26
N VAL A 22 5.32 -46.44 -49.57
CA VAL A 22 4.85 -45.07 -49.24
C VAL A 22 5.23 -44.64 -47.82
N SER A 23 5.85 -45.52 -47.02
CA SER A 23 6.25 -45.20 -45.63
C SER A 23 7.70 -44.72 -45.48
N CYS A 24 8.36 -44.33 -46.58
CA CYS A 24 9.62 -43.60 -46.50
C CYS A 24 9.34 -42.12 -46.78
N GLU A 25 8.56 -41.50 -45.90
CA GLU A 25 8.56 -40.04 -45.80
C GLU A 25 9.94 -39.67 -45.23
N ASP A 26 10.71 -38.87 -45.97
CA ASP A 26 11.94 -38.25 -45.48
C ASP A 26 11.56 -37.55 -44.15
N PRO A 27 12.23 -37.82 -43.01
CA PRO A 27 11.81 -37.27 -41.73
C PRO A 27 11.70 -35.76 -41.88
N GLY A 28 10.46 -35.26 -41.71
CA GLY A 28 10.05 -33.94 -42.15
C GLY A 28 11.06 -32.87 -41.77
N LYS A 29 11.62 -32.21 -42.78
CA LYS A 29 12.47 -31.01 -42.67
C LYS A 29 11.64 -29.78 -42.28
N ILE A 30 10.78 -29.91 -41.29
CA ILE A 30 10.08 -28.76 -40.71
C ILE A 30 11.12 -28.05 -39.83
N GLY A 31 11.77 -27.03 -40.40
CA GLY A 31 12.73 -26.17 -39.69
C GLY A 31 13.93 -25.68 -40.50
N LEU A 32 14.25 -26.31 -41.64
CA LEU A 32 15.45 -25.96 -42.43
C LEU A 32 15.28 -24.74 -43.35
N ASP A 33 14.06 -24.39 -43.74
CA ASP A 33 13.80 -23.15 -44.49
C ASP A 33 13.98 -21.90 -43.62
N VAL A 34 14.02 -22.07 -42.29
CA VAL A 34 14.26 -20.99 -41.31
C VAL A 34 15.77 -20.84 -41.04
N ASP A 35 16.59 -21.85 -41.36
CA ASP A 35 18.04 -21.83 -41.21
C ASP A 35 18.76 -22.59 -42.34
N PRO A 36 18.90 -21.96 -43.52
CA PRO A 36 19.51 -22.59 -44.70
C PRO A 36 20.99 -22.94 -44.54
N LYS A 37 21.63 -22.56 -43.43
CA LYS A 37 23.02 -22.91 -43.10
C LYS A 37 23.15 -24.10 -42.15
N ASN A 38 22.03 -24.69 -41.73
CA ASN A 38 22.03 -25.78 -40.75
C ASN A 38 22.72 -25.34 -39.44
N SER A 39 22.51 -24.08 -39.05
CA SER A 39 23.10 -23.54 -37.83
C SER A 39 22.44 -24.23 -36.65
N VAL A 40 23.26 -24.80 -35.77
CA VAL A 40 22.75 -25.49 -34.59
C VAL A 40 22.14 -24.43 -33.68
N ILE A 41 20.81 -24.41 -33.55
CA ILE A 41 20.12 -23.59 -32.54
C ILE A 41 20.48 -24.19 -31.17
N LEU A 42 21.51 -23.63 -30.54
CA LEU A 42 21.94 -24.00 -29.21
C LEU A 42 21.04 -23.29 -28.19
N THR A 43 20.12 -24.04 -27.59
CA THR A 43 19.38 -23.54 -26.42
C THR A 43 20.26 -23.73 -25.19
N ARG A 44 20.51 -22.64 -24.45
CA ARG A 44 21.26 -22.65 -23.20
C ARG A 44 20.37 -22.15 -22.07
N TYR A 45 20.58 -22.69 -20.88
CA TYR A 45 19.98 -22.19 -19.65
C TYR A 45 21.09 -21.67 -18.74
N LYS A 46 20.86 -20.51 -18.12
CA LYS A 46 21.78 -19.91 -17.16
C LYS A 46 20.97 -19.36 -16.00
N GLU A 47 21.39 -19.73 -14.80
CA GLU A 47 20.85 -19.19 -13.56
C GLU A 47 21.82 -18.16 -12.98
N PHE A 48 21.27 -17.08 -12.43
CA PHE A 48 22.00 -16.01 -11.77
C PHE A 48 21.47 -15.87 -10.36
N VAL A 49 22.35 -15.98 -9.37
CA VAL A 49 22.06 -15.56 -8.01
C VAL A 49 22.29 -14.05 -7.95
N LEU A 50 21.23 -13.28 -7.74
CA LEU A 50 21.30 -11.82 -7.73
C LEU A 50 21.60 -11.33 -6.31
N PRO A 51 22.70 -10.56 -6.10
CA PRO A 51 22.95 -9.91 -4.83
C PRO A 51 21.79 -8.98 -4.46
N SER A 52 21.48 -8.91 -3.17
CA SER A 52 20.42 -8.04 -2.68
C SER A 52 20.76 -7.38 -1.36
N THR A 53 20.31 -6.13 -1.23
CA THR A 53 20.41 -5.28 -0.04
C THR A 53 19.03 -4.75 0.32
N GLN A 54 18.93 -4.06 1.45
CA GLN A 54 17.75 -3.27 1.80
C GLN A 54 18.04 -1.79 1.71
N VAL A 55 16.97 -1.03 1.50
CA VAL A 55 17.02 0.42 1.51
C VAL A 55 15.78 0.90 2.26
N GLN A 56 15.95 1.83 3.19
CA GLN A 56 14.84 2.62 3.67
C GLN A 56 14.88 3.98 2.96
N PHE A 57 13.81 4.28 2.24
CA PHE A 57 13.76 5.53 1.51
C PHE A 57 13.62 6.73 2.45
N ASN A 58 14.12 7.88 1.98
CA ASN A 58 13.81 9.18 2.55
C ASN A 58 12.30 9.33 2.81
N PRO A 59 11.88 10.01 3.90
CA PRO A 59 10.48 10.25 4.20
C PRO A 59 9.73 10.83 3.01
N ARG A 60 8.52 10.31 2.77
CA ARG A 60 7.65 10.73 1.68
C ARG A 60 6.51 11.57 2.17
N SER A 61 6.03 12.44 1.28
CA SER A 61 4.83 13.24 1.51
C SER A 61 3.64 12.34 1.83
N THR A 62 2.92 12.70 2.89
CA THR A 62 1.63 12.13 3.28
C THR A 62 0.54 13.21 3.26
N SER A 63 0.88 14.41 2.77
CA SER A 63 -0.05 15.52 2.58
C SER A 63 -1.23 15.14 1.71
N ASN A 64 -2.41 15.57 2.13
CA ASN A 64 -3.68 15.41 1.45
C ASN A 64 -4.01 13.95 1.10
N SER A 65 -3.42 13.00 1.83
CA SER A 65 -3.64 11.56 1.67
C SER A 65 -5.13 11.24 1.59
N SER A 66 -5.51 10.33 0.68
CA SER A 66 -6.86 9.78 0.63
C SER A 66 -7.16 8.78 1.74
N SER A 67 -6.14 8.38 2.50
CA SER A 67 -6.27 7.54 3.69
C SER A 67 -5.94 8.34 4.94
N LEU A 68 -6.81 8.24 5.94
CA LEU A 68 -6.52 8.64 7.32
C LEU A 68 -6.19 7.36 8.08
N GLN A 69 -5.23 7.41 8.99
CA GLN A 69 -4.82 6.24 9.76
C GLN A 69 -4.31 6.61 11.14
N ALA A 70 -4.60 5.74 12.12
CA ALA A 70 -4.07 5.84 13.47
C ALA A 70 -3.95 4.46 14.07
N GLY A 71 -3.00 4.30 14.99
CA GLY A 71 -2.77 3.01 15.63
C GLY A 71 -1.33 2.77 15.95
N THR A 72 -1.10 1.63 16.58
CA THR A 72 0.23 1.10 16.76
C THR A 72 0.16 -0.41 16.60
N TYR A 73 1.20 -1.03 16.08
CA TYR A 73 1.36 -2.47 16.17
C TYR A 73 2.83 -2.77 16.41
N SER A 74 3.11 -3.97 16.90
CA SER A 74 4.49 -4.44 17.01
C SER A 74 4.65 -5.85 16.46
N ASP A 75 5.78 -6.08 15.82
CA ASP A 75 6.25 -7.40 15.46
C ASP A 75 7.79 -7.47 15.60
N GLN A 76 8.33 -8.70 15.52
CA GLN A 76 9.75 -8.98 15.74
C GLN A 76 10.67 -8.45 14.62
N ASP A 77 10.13 -8.21 13.43
CA ASP A 77 10.89 -7.90 12.21
C ASP A 77 10.96 -6.37 12.00
N PHE A 78 9.84 -5.69 12.18
CA PHE A 78 9.66 -4.24 11.96
C PHE A 78 9.42 -3.45 13.25
N GLY A 79 9.53 -4.10 14.40
CA GLY A 79 9.58 -3.46 15.70
C GLY A 79 8.24 -2.85 16.06
N THR A 80 8.21 -1.62 16.58
CA THR A 80 6.95 -0.93 16.89
C THR A 80 6.66 0.12 15.84
N VAL A 81 5.54 -0.01 15.13
CA VAL A 81 5.09 0.95 14.13
C VAL A 81 3.93 1.76 14.69
N LEU A 82 4.06 3.09 14.61
CA LEU A 82 3.10 4.05 15.15
C LEU A 82 2.56 4.92 14.02
N SER A 83 1.24 5.12 14.02
CA SER A 83 0.58 6.05 13.11
C SER A 83 -0.36 7.02 13.83
N LYS A 84 -0.36 8.27 13.38
CA LYS A 84 -1.23 9.35 13.85
C LYS A 84 -1.78 10.09 12.63
N SER A 85 -3.01 10.56 12.69
CA SER A 85 -3.58 11.43 11.65
C SER A 85 -3.79 12.84 12.15
N TYR A 86 -3.56 13.81 11.27
CA TYR A 86 -3.75 15.24 11.51
C TYR A 86 -4.60 15.81 10.37
N LEU A 87 -5.64 16.59 10.69
CA LEU A 87 -6.55 17.09 9.67
C LEU A 87 -7.22 18.42 10.04
N TRP A 88 -7.59 19.17 9.02
CA TRP A 88 -8.49 20.31 9.11
C TRP A 88 -9.96 19.88 9.11
N LEU A 89 -10.80 20.70 9.72
CA LEU A 89 -12.25 20.62 9.54
C LEU A 89 -12.70 21.51 8.39
N GLY A 90 -13.63 21.01 7.58
CA GLY A 90 -14.26 21.77 6.51
C GLY A 90 -15.60 22.36 6.95
N VAL A 91 -15.85 23.63 6.63
CA VAL A 91 -17.15 24.29 6.84
C VAL A 91 -18.13 23.94 5.71
N GLN A 92 -19.44 24.00 5.97
CA GLN A 92 -20.42 23.88 4.89
C GLN A 92 -20.48 25.16 4.06
N PRO A 93 -20.83 25.09 2.75
CA PRO A 93 -20.98 26.27 1.91
C PRO A 93 -22.02 27.29 2.41
N SER A 94 -22.96 26.85 3.24
CA SER A 94 -23.97 27.71 3.86
C SER A 94 -23.98 27.52 5.37
N THR A 95 -23.70 28.60 6.09
CA THR A 95 -23.81 28.66 7.55
C THR A 95 -25.21 29.12 7.93
N PRO A 96 -25.96 28.35 8.74
CA PRO A 96 -27.31 28.72 9.15
C PRO A 96 -27.29 29.88 10.14
N ILE A 97 -28.30 30.75 10.07
CA ILE A 97 -28.58 31.73 11.12
C ILE A 97 -29.48 31.05 12.14
N LEU A 98 -28.99 30.93 13.38
CA LEU A 98 -29.71 30.27 14.46
C LEU A 98 -30.76 31.20 15.07
N ASN A 99 -31.87 30.61 15.53
CA ASN A 99 -32.86 31.33 16.32
C ASN A 99 -32.28 31.78 17.68
N SER A 100 -32.82 32.85 18.25
CA SER A 100 -32.36 33.36 19.56
C SER A 100 -32.50 32.35 20.70
N ASN A 101 -33.51 31.47 20.61
CA ASN A 101 -33.78 30.36 21.53
C ASN A 101 -32.98 29.09 21.23
N ALA A 102 -32.09 29.09 20.22
CA ALA A 102 -31.28 27.92 19.91
C ALA A 102 -30.42 27.53 21.13
N ALA A 103 -30.41 26.23 21.44
CA ALA A 103 -29.71 25.66 22.58
C ALA A 103 -28.86 24.46 22.16
N TYR A 104 -27.60 24.46 22.58
CA TYR A 104 -26.66 23.36 22.37
C TYR A 104 -27.18 22.06 23.01
N VAL A 105 -26.96 20.92 22.34
CA VAL A 105 -27.28 19.58 22.85
C VAL A 105 -26.02 18.77 23.10
N ASN A 106 -25.30 18.43 22.02
CA ASN A 106 -24.04 17.69 22.09
C ASN A 106 -23.26 17.85 20.77
N THR A 107 -22.07 17.27 20.72
CA THR A 107 -21.27 17.18 19.49
C THR A 107 -20.78 15.76 19.29
N THR A 108 -20.89 15.25 18.07
CA THR A 108 -20.54 13.86 17.76
C THR A 108 -19.67 13.78 16.52
N LEU A 109 -18.59 13.02 16.56
CA LEU A 109 -17.80 12.64 15.39
C LEU A 109 -18.26 11.27 14.88
N SER A 110 -18.57 11.17 13.59
CA SER A 110 -18.82 9.92 12.88
C SER A 110 -17.59 9.54 12.05
N ILE A 111 -17.13 8.29 12.16
CA ILE A 111 -16.02 7.76 11.37
C ILE A 111 -16.17 6.24 11.17
N GLN A 112 -15.88 5.76 9.96
CA GLN A 112 -15.80 4.33 9.63
C GLN A 112 -14.33 3.96 9.37
N PHE A 113 -13.91 2.77 9.78
CA PHE A 113 -12.65 2.21 9.34
C PHE A 113 -12.81 1.26 8.15
N SER A 114 -11.89 1.33 7.19
CA SER A 114 -11.93 0.57 5.93
C SER A 114 -11.11 -0.71 5.99
N SER A 115 -10.03 -0.69 6.76
CA SER A 115 -9.07 -1.79 6.88
C SER A 115 -8.23 -1.60 8.14
N TYR A 116 -7.49 -2.64 8.52
CA TYR A 116 -6.48 -2.56 9.56
C TYR A 116 -5.22 -3.32 9.15
N TYR A 117 -4.14 -3.04 9.88
CA TYR A 117 -2.87 -3.72 9.77
C TYR A 117 -2.34 -4.02 11.18
N GLY A 118 -1.82 -5.21 11.45
CA GLY A 118 -1.32 -5.56 12.79
C GLY A 118 -1.36 -7.06 13.08
N SER A 119 -1.43 -7.43 14.36
CA SER A 119 -1.56 -8.84 14.78
C SER A 119 -2.92 -9.41 14.35
N GLU A 120 -2.93 -10.67 13.87
CA GLU A 120 -4.15 -11.46 13.63
C GLU A 120 -4.77 -12.02 14.94
N ALA A 121 -4.27 -11.59 16.11
CA ALA A 121 -4.70 -12.13 17.39
C ALA A 121 -6.23 -12.02 17.54
N GLU A 122 -6.82 -13.15 17.94
CA GLU A 122 -8.25 -13.48 18.01
C GLU A 122 -9.20 -12.27 18.20
N ASN A 123 -9.58 -11.60 17.10
CA ASN A 123 -10.87 -10.95 16.78
C ASN A 123 -11.76 -10.32 17.88
N LEU A 124 -11.19 -9.92 19.01
CA LEU A 124 -11.89 -9.43 20.19
C LEU A 124 -11.07 -8.40 20.98
N GLU A 125 -10.00 -7.87 20.40
CA GLU A 125 -9.19 -6.84 21.03
C GLU A 125 -9.85 -5.47 20.87
N ILE A 126 -9.83 -4.69 21.96
CA ILE A 126 -10.33 -3.33 21.97
C ILE A 126 -9.20 -2.40 21.54
N GLU A 127 -9.41 -1.68 20.45
CA GLU A 127 -8.55 -0.61 19.98
C GLU A 127 -9.11 0.73 20.46
N SER A 128 -8.34 1.46 21.26
CA SER A 128 -8.75 2.74 21.82
C SER A 128 -8.14 3.91 21.06
N PHE A 129 -8.94 4.90 20.70
CA PHE A 129 -8.49 6.11 20.02
C PHE A 129 -8.88 7.36 20.78
N GLU A 130 -7.99 8.34 20.73
CA GLU A 130 -8.12 9.65 21.35
C GLU A 130 -8.13 10.73 20.27
N ILE A 131 -9.07 11.66 20.41
CA ILE A 131 -9.26 12.77 19.48
C ILE A 131 -8.79 14.03 20.17
N TYR A 132 -7.82 14.72 19.58
CA TYR A 132 -7.25 15.94 20.15
C TYR A 132 -7.57 17.15 19.27
N GLN A 133 -7.93 18.28 19.89
CA GLN A 133 -7.73 19.58 19.27
C GLN A 133 -6.23 19.87 19.19
N LEU A 134 -5.75 20.45 18.10
CA LEU A 134 -4.32 20.74 17.95
C LEU A 134 -3.91 22.01 18.68
N ALA A 135 -2.66 22.03 19.15
CA ALA A 135 -2.01 23.22 19.69
C ALA A 135 -1.15 23.94 18.64
N GLY A 136 -0.57 23.19 17.69
CA GLY A 136 0.13 23.70 16.52
C GLY A 136 -0.80 23.79 15.30
N ASN A 137 -0.52 24.73 14.39
CA ASN A 137 -1.31 24.90 13.18
C ASN A 137 -0.83 23.95 12.09
N LEU A 138 -1.76 23.28 11.41
CA LEU A 138 -1.51 22.77 10.07
C LEU A 138 -1.45 23.96 9.11
N ASN A 139 -0.44 24.00 8.24
CA ASN A 139 -0.27 25.03 7.24
C ASN A 139 -0.79 24.53 5.89
N ALA A 140 -1.61 25.34 5.21
CA ALA A 140 -2.16 25.02 3.90
C ALA A 140 -1.09 24.61 2.87
N THR A 141 0.05 25.31 2.86
CA THR A 141 1.07 25.22 1.80
C THR A 141 2.23 24.28 2.14
N THR A 142 2.41 23.92 3.40
CA THR A 142 3.49 23.00 3.82
C THR A 142 3.24 21.60 3.29
N ASP A 143 4.23 21.01 2.64
CA ASP A 143 4.19 19.59 2.29
C ASP A 143 4.69 18.76 3.48
N TYR A 144 3.78 18.09 4.18
CA TYR A 144 4.05 17.18 5.28
C TYR A 144 4.42 15.79 4.79
N THR A 145 5.36 15.18 5.49
CA THR A 145 5.89 13.84 5.29
C THR A 145 5.49 12.91 6.43
N ARG A 146 5.70 11.60 6.22
CA ARG A 146 5.38 10.57 7.22
C ARG A 146 6.06 10.76 8.58
N ILE A 147 7.14 11.53 8.67
CA ILE A 147 7.85 11.74 9.95
C ILE A 147 7.43 13.02 10.66
N ASP A 148 6.65 13.90 10.01
CA ASP A 148 6.20 15.15 10.61
C ASP A 148 5.18 14.89 11.72
N GLU A 149 5.14 15.78 12.70
CA GLU A 149 4.16 15.76 13.78
C GLU A 149 3.68 17.17 14.10
N ILE A 150 2.42 17.29 14.54
CA ILE A 150 1.86 18.54 15.07
C ILE A 150 1.63 18.40 16.57
N SER A 151 1.97 19.44 17.33
CA SER A 151 1.74 19.49 18.77
C SER A 151 0.25 19.34 19.11
N LEU A 152 -0.04 18.42 20.03
CA LEU A 152 -1.38 18.14 20.53
C LEU A 152 -1.80 19.20 21.56
N GLY A 153 -3.09 19.53 21.55
CA GLY A 153 -3.74 20.41 22.52
C GLY A 153 -4.66 19.61 23.45
N ALA A 154 -5.91 20.05 23.58
CA ALA A 154 -6.88 19.44 24.46
C ALA A 154 -7.43 18.12 23.90
N LEU A 155 -7.60 17.12 24.77
CA LEU A 155 -8.37 15.92 24.46
C LEU A 155 -9.85 16.29 24.33
N ILE A 156 -10.44 16.01 23.18
CA ILE A 156 -11.83 16.35 22.86
C ILE A 156 -12.71 15.13 22.62
N GLY A 157 -12.17 13.91 22.55
CA GLY A 157 -12.98 12.71 22.40
C GLY A 157 -12.17 11.43 22.63
N THR A 158 -12.87 10.34 22.94
CA THR A 158 -12.28 9.00 23.07
C THR A 158 -13.25 7.96 22.55
N VAL A 159 -12.75 6.92 21.90
CA VAL A 159 -13.56 5.80 21.43
C VAL A 159 -12.82 4.49 21.65
N ASP A 160 -13.57 3.48 22.08
CA ASP A 160 -13.12 2.11 22.17
C ASP A 160 -13.81 1.31 21.06
N ILE A 161 -13.01 0.67 20.21
CA ILE A 161 -13.48 -0.06 19.04
C ILE A 161 -13.14 -1.53 19.23
N LEU A 162 -14.16 -2.37 19.28
CA LEU A 162 -13.98 -3.81 19.23
C LEU A 162 -13.83 -4.24 17.77
N ILE A 163 -12.65 -4.71 17.38
CA ILE A 163 -12.40 -5.22 16.03
C ILE A 163 -12.87 -6.67 15.96
N GLN A 164 -13.94 -6.92 15.19
CA GLN A 164 -14.43 -8.25 14.88
C GLN A 164 -14.23 -8.52 13.39
N GLU A 165 -13.33 -9.44 13.00
CA GLU A 165 -13.40 -10.02 11.66
C GLU A 165 -14.67 -10.88 11.59
N ARG A 166 -15.75 -10.33 11.03
CA ARG A 166 -16.72 -11.21 10.36
C ARG A 166 -16.14 -11.50 8.98
N ASP A 167 -15.78 -12.75 8.75
CA ASP A 167 -15.37 -13.33 7.46
C ASP A 167 -15.54 -12.38 6.26
N THR A 168 -14.43 -11.80 5.82
CA THR A 168 -14.19 -11.30 4.45
C THR A 168 -15.04 -10.15 3.88
N VAL A 169 -16.05 -9.60 4.55
CA VAL A 169 -16.92 -8.58 3.91
C VAL A 169 -17.29 -7.45 4.87
N ARG A 170 -16.53 -6.35 4.79
CA ARG A 170 -16.81 -5.02 5.34
C ARG A 170 -16.91 -4.92 6.87
N ILE A 171 -16.01 -4.12 7.43
CA ILE A 171 -16.32 -3.35 8.63
C ILE A 171 -17.35 -2.29 8.24
N ASP A 172 -18.63 -2.60 8.42
CA ASP A 172 -19.74 -1.73 8.00
C ASP A 172 -20.21 -0.77 9.11
N SER A 173 -19.55 -0.78 10.27
CA SER A 173 -19.94 0.07 11.40
C SER A 173 -19.33 1.46 11.25
N VAL A 174 -20.20 2.47 11.17
CA VAL A 174 -19.85 3.86 11.44
C VAL A 174 -19.85 4.04 12.95
N PHE A 175 -18.71 4.41 13.52
CA PHE A 175 -18.57 4.70 14.94
C PHE A 175 -18.94 6.14 15.20
N THR A 176 -19.77 6.36 16.22
CA THR A 176 -20.11 7.68 16.72
C THR A 176 -19.38 7.92 18.02
N ILE A 177 -18.63 9.00 18.08
CA ILE A 177 -17.75 9.39 19.17
C ILE A 177 -18.30 10.67 19.75
N ASP A 178 -18.59 10.68 21.04
CA ASP A 178 -18.98 11.90 21.73
C ASP A 178 -17.77 12.83 21.84
N ILE A 179 -17.97 14.06 21.41
CA ILE A 179 -16.98 15.13 21.53
C ILE A 179 -17.33 15.95 22.77
N ASN A 180 -16.29 16.30 23.53
CA ASN A 180 -16.39 17.02 24.78
C ASN A 180 -17.28 18.27 24.64
N ASP A 181 -18.25 18.39 25.56
CA ASP A 181 -19.25 19.46 25.54
C ASP A 181 -18.64 20.86 25.57
N SER A 182 -17.50 21.06 26.24
CA SER A 182 -16.86 22.39 26.28
C SER A 182 -16.34 22.83 24.91
N PHE A 183 -15.81 21.88 24.11
CA PHE A 183 -15.39 22.15 22.75
C PHE A 183 -16.59 22.36 21.83
N GLY A 184 -17.62 21.52 21.96
CA GLY A 184 -18.86 21.64 21.19
C GLY A 184 -19.62 22.94 21.48
N GLN A 185 -19.77 23.31 22.75
CA GLN A 185 -20.39 24.56 23.19
C GLN A 185 -19.63 25.78 22.67
N LEU A 186 -18.29 25.75 22.69
CA LEU A 186 -17.46 26.82 22.12
C LEU A 186 -17.78 27.06 20.64
N LEU A 187 -17.89 25.98 19.84
CA LEU A 187 -18.27 26.08 18.44
C LEU A 187 -19.71 26.58 18.28
N PHE A 188 -20.64 26.08 19.09
CA PHE A 188 -22.03 26.51 19.08
C PHE A 188 -22.20 28.01 19.37
N ASP A 189 -21.51 28.52 20.38
CA ASP A 189 -21.60 29.93 20.75
C ASP A 189 -21.11 30.83 19.62
N LYS A 190 -20.05 30.40 18.91
CA LYS A 190 -19.55 31.06 17.71
C LYS A 190 -20.55 31.02 16.56
N LEU A 191 -21.22 29.89 16.36
CA LEU A 191 -22.23 29.73 15.32
C LEU A 191 -23.44 30.63 15.61
N LYS A 192 -23.92 30.63 16.85
CA LYS A 192 -25.04 31.48 17.30
C LYS A 192 -24.74 32.97 17.20
N ALA A 193 -23.47 33.35 17.35
CA ALA A 193 -23.00 34.73 17.18
C ALA A 193 -22.78 35.14 15.70
N ASN A 194 -23.00 34.25 14.73
CA ASN A 194 -22.62 34.43 13.32
C ASN A 194 -21.14 34.84 13.17
N ASP A 195 -20.24 34.17 13.90
CA ASP A 195 -18.82 34.49 13.92
C ASP A 195 -18.14 34.15 12.57
N PRO A 196 -17.22 35.00 12.05
CA PRO A 196 -16.51 34.79 10.79
C PRO A 196 -15.67 33.50 10.69
N ILE A 197 -15.43 32.78 11.80
CA ILE A 197 -14.75 31.47 11.73
C ILE A 197 -15.46 30.47 10.81
N TYR A 198 -16.75 30.68 10.51
CA TYR A 198 -17.53 29.82 9.62
C TYR A 198 -17.49 30.23 8.14
N ASP A 199 -16.75 31.29 7.79
CA ASP A 199 -16.69 31.79 6.41
C ASP A 199 -15.94 30.83 5.47
N ASN A 200 -14.91 30.14 5.97
CA ASN A 200 -14.10 29.19 5.21
C ASN A 200 -13.23 28.32 6.13
N ASP A 201 -12.71 27.22 5.57
CA ASP A 201 -11.84 26.26 6.26
C ASP A 201 -10.62 26.91 6.91
N THR A 202 -9.98 27.89 6.26
CA THR A 202 -8.78 28.53 6.81
C THR A 202 -9.10 29.29 8.09
N THR A 203 -10.14 30.14 8.09
CA THR A 203 -10.51 30.91 9.30
C THR A 203 -10.93 29.98 10.45
N LEU A 204 -11.67 28.91 10.15
CA LEU A 204 -12.02 27.90 11.16
C LEU A 204 -10.76 27.27 11.75
N ASN A 205 -9.85 26.80 10.91
CA ASN A 205 -8.66 26.08 11.34
C ASN A 205 -7.56 27.01 11.86
N ASP A 206 -7.61 28.32 11.65
CA ASP A 206 -6.77 29.27 12.40
C ASP A 206 -7.25 29.39 13.86
N PHE A 207 -8.56 29.24 14.09
CA PHE A 207 -9.15 29.23 15.43
C PHE A 207 -8.95 27.89 16.15
N ILE A 208 -9.33 26.77 15.53
CA ILE A 208 -9.26 25.44 16.17
C ILE A 208 -7.95 24.71 15.94
N LYS A 209 -7.11 25.15 14.98
CA LYS A 209 -5.81 24.59 14.58
C LYS A 209 -5.85 23.23 13.86
N GLY A 210 -7.01 22.57 13.90
CA GLY A 210 -7.28 21.25 13.35
C GLY A 210 -7.48 20.23 14.46
N ILE A 211 -7.55 18.96 14.07
CA ILE A 211 -7.67 17.83 15.00
C ILE A 211 -6.63 16.74 14.70
N ALA A 212 -6.32 15.95 15.72
CA ALA A 212 -5.57 14.70 15.57
C ALA A 212 -6.39 13.49 16.03
N ILE A 213 -6.17 12.36 15.36
CA ILE A 213 -6.67 11.04 15.75
C ILE A 213 -5.45 10.18 16.07
N ILE A 214 -5.39 9.69 17.31
CA ILE A 214 -4.22 8.99 17.86
C ILE A 214 -4.67 7.75 18.61
N ALA A 215 -3.94 6.66 18.48
CA ALA A 215 -4.19 5.49 19.30
C ALA A 215 -3.67 5.65 20.72
N LYS A 216 -4.43 5.14 21.67
CA LYS A 216 -3.99 5.02 23.05
C LYS A 216 -2.92 3.95 23.17
N ALA A 217 -2.13 4.02 24.24
CA ALA A 217 -1.22 2.94 24.58
C ALA A 217 -1.99 1.63 24.81
N GLY A 218 -1.47 0.52 24.27
CA GLY A 218 -2.07 -0.82 24.40
C GLY A 218 -2.76 -1.31 23.12
N ASN A 219 -3.02 -0.44 22.15
CA ASN A 219 -3.43 -0.80 20.80
C ASN A 219 -2.39 -1.72 20.15
N ASN A 220 -2.82 -2.60 19.24
CA ASN A 220 -1.92 -3.47 18.48
C ASN A 220 -2.27 -3.56 16.99
N LYS A 221 -3.16 -2.68 16.52
CA LYS A 221 -3.49 -2.50 15.10
C LYS A 221 -3.36 -1.03 14.69
N VAL A 222 -2.99 -0.83 13.43
CA VAL A 222 -3.14 0.43 12.69
C VAL A 222 -4.42 0.34 11.88
N LEU A 223 -5.40 1.19 12.21
CA LEU A 223 -6.65 1.29 11.48
C LEU A 223 -6.54 2.36 10.40
N GLN A 224 -7.06 2.06 9.22
CA GLN A 224 -7.32 3.06 8.19
C GLN A 224 -8.79 3.47 8.24
N PHE A 225 -9.03 4.77 8.17
CA PHE A 225 -10.36 5.37 8.21
C PHE A 225 -10.83 5.79 6.82
N ASN A 226 -12.11 5.55 6.55
CA ASN A 226 -12.79 5.97 5.34
C ASN A 226 -13.11 7.48 5.42
N PRO A 227 -12.40 8.34 4.66
CA PRO A 227 -12.58 9.79 4.73
C PRO A 227 -13.99 10.23 4.34
N ALA A 228 -14.72 9.46 3.53
CA ALA A 228 -16.08 9.80 3.07
C ALA A 228 -17.12 9.76 4.21
N THR A 229 -16.81 9.07 5.31
CA THR A 229 -17.70 8.97 6.47
C THR A 229 -17.35 9.95 7.58
N PHE A 230 -16.20 10.64 7.47
CA PHE A 230 -15.76 11.59 8.47
C PHE A 230 -16.72 12.78 8.53
N ASN A 231 -17.36 12.96 9.67
CA ASN A 231 -18.31 14.06 9.88
C ASN A 231 -18.43 14.41 11.37
N ILE A 232 -18.21 15.67 11.73
CA ILE A 232 -18.51 16.17 13.07
C ILE A 232 -19.84 16.91 13.04
N LYS A 233 -20.81 16.46 13.83
CA LYS A 233 -22.12 17.10 13.96
C LYS A 233 -22.20 17.87 15.26
N LEU A 234 -22.50 19.14 15.14
CA LEU A 234 -22.89 20.02 16.22
C LEU A 234 -24.42 20.01 16.33
N ASN A 235 -24.97 19.28 17.30
CA ASN A 235 -26.41 19.13 17.45
C ASN A 235 -26.96 20.20 18.40
N TYR A 236 -28.11 20.77 18.04
CA TYR A 236 -28.77 21.80 18.81
C TYR A 236 -30.29 21.73 18.60
N THR A 237 -31.04 22.32 19.52
CA THR A 237 -32.50 22.51 19.38
C THR A 237 -32.83 23.97 19.14
N GLU A 238 -33.91 24.24 18.44
CA GLU A 238 -34.51 25.58 18.31
C GLU A 238 -36.04 25.47 18.19
N GLU A 239 -36.79 26.55 18.42
CA GLU A 239 -38.24 26.52 18.12
C GLU A 239 -38.48 26.84 16.64
N ASN A 240 -39.35 26.08 15.99
CA ASN A 240 -39.84 26.38 14.65
C ASN A 240 -40.89 27.51 14.67
N SER A 241 -41.38 27.90 13.50
CA SER A 241 -42.40 28.96 13.35
C SER A 241 -43.74 28.67 14.05
N ALA A 242 -43.99 27.42 14.46
CA ALA A 242 -45.17 27.00 15.21
C ALA A 242 -44.92 26.94 16.74
N GLY A 243 -43.74 27.38 17.21
CA GLY A 243 -43.36 27.35 18.62
C GLY A 243 -43.00 25.95 19.14
N GLN A 244 -42.71 24.99 18.25
CA GLN A 244 -42.32 23.64 18.64
C GLN A 244 -40.79 23.51 18.62
N THR A 245 -40.23 22.95 19.70
CA THR A 245 -38.80 22.59 19.74
C THR A 245 -38.51 21.50 18.72
N VAL A 246 -37.50 21.73 17.88
CA VAL A 246 -37.04 20.81 16.84
C VAL A 246 -35.53 20.63 16.91
N ASP A 247 -35.08 19.42 16.60
CA ASP A 247 -33.66 19.10 16.49
C ASP A 247 -33.08 19.63 15.18
N ARG A 248 -31.84 20.11 15.27
CA ARG A 248 -31.03 20.66 14.19
C ARG A 248 -29.59 20.23 14.36
N ASN A 249 -28.83 20.34 13.29
CA ASN A 249 -27.38 20.19 13.37
C ASN A 249 -26.67 21.09 12.36
N TYR A 250 -25.45 21.46 12.70
CA TYR A 250 -24.46 21.96 11.76
C TYR A 250 -23.33 20.94 11.65
N SER A 251 -22.86 20.67 10.44
CA SER A 251 -21.92 19.59 10.16
C SER A 251 -20.58 20.12 9.67
N PHE A 252 -19.48 19.63 10.21
CA PHE A 252 -18.15 19.83 9.67
C PHE A 252 -17.72 18.58 8.90
N ASN A 253 -17.20 18.79 7.69
CA ASN A 253 -16.68 17.70 6.86
C ASN A 253 -15.17 17.58 7.02
N LEU A 254 -14.57 16.60 6.35
CA LEU A 254 -13.12 16.51 6.25
C LEU A 254 -12.58 17.70 5.45
N GLY A 255 -11.67 18.46 6.05
CA GLY A 255 -11.03 19.60 5.40
C GLY A 255 -10.06 19.19 4.29
N THR A 256 -9.67 20.18 3.49
CA THR A 256 -8.76 19.99 2.36
C THR A 256 -7.34 19.61 2.79
N LYS A 257 -6.88 20.11 3.95
CA LYS A 257 -5.56 19.80 4.50
C LYS A 257 -5.62 18.65 5.51
N ARG A 258 -4.79 17.65 5.29
CA ARG A 258 -4.61 16.50 6.19
C ARG A 258 -3.29 15.79 5.89
N PHE A 259 -2.75 15.05 6.83
CA PHE A 259 -1.65 14.13 6.61
C PHE A 259 -1.61 13.07 7.72
N TYR A 260 -0.80 12.05 7.53
CA TYR A 260 -0.53 11.07 8.58
C TYR A 260 0.95 10.99 8.90
N HIS A 261 1.25 10.86 10.18
CA HIS A 261 2.52 10.40 10.68
C HIS A 261 2.54 8.86 10.62
N LEU A 262 3.69 8.31 10.24
CA LEU A 262 3.99 6.90 10.29
C LEU A 262 5.48 6.77 10.61
N SER A 263 5.81 6.08 11.69
CA SER A 263 7.19 5.82 12.11
C SER A 263 7.33 4.39 12.60
N SER A 264 8.57 3.93 12.71
CA SER A 264 8.91 2.59 13.19
C SER A 264 10.12 2.68 14.11
N ASP A 265 10.01 2.12 15.31
CA ASP A 265 11.15 1.85 16.18
C ASP A 265 11.69 0.45 15.86
N LEU A 266 12.85 0.41 15.20
CA LEU A 266 13.52 -0.80 14.75
C LEU A 266 14.62 -1.26 15.71
N SER A 267 14.81 -0.58 16.83
CA SER A 267 15.98 -0.77 17.71
C SER A 267 16.14 -2.19 18.27
N ALA A 268 15.04 -2.95 18.35
CA ALA A 268 15.00 -4.33 18.83
C ALA A 268 14.90 -5.37 17.70
N THR A 269 15.15 -5.00 16.44
CA THR A 269 15.00 -5.88 15.28
C THR A 269 16.31 -6.02 14.49
N PRO A 270 16.39 -6.97 13.54
CA PRO A 270 17.53 -7.08 12.60
C PRO A 270 17.77 -5.82 11.75
N LEU A 271 16.81 -4.88 11.76
CA LEU A 271 16.84 -3.61 11.03
C LEU A 271 17.29 -2.43 11.91
N ALA A 272 17.76 -2.64 13.15
CA ALA A 272 18.11 -1.55 14.08
C ALA A 272 19.12 -0.51 13.54
N GLY A 273 19.92 -0.87 12.52
CA GLY A 273 20.89 0.03 11.89
C GLY A 273 20.43 0.70 10.59
N ILE A 274 19.23 0.39 10.07
CA ILE A 274 18.73 1.01 8.84
C ILE A 274 18.34 2.46 9.11
N LEU A 275 18.66 3.35 8.16
CA LEU A 275 18.33 4.78 8.24
C LEU A 275 17.47 5.18 7.04
N PRO A 276 16.53 6.13 7.21
CA PRO A 276 15.69 6.63 6.13
C PRO A 276 16.44 7.66 5.27
N ASP A 277 17.54 7.24 4.65
CA ASP A 277 18.50 8.09 3.93
C ASP A 277 18.85 7.56 2.53
N ASN A 278 18.10 6.57 2.04
CA ASN A 278 18.34 5.85 0.79
C ASN A 278 19.63 5.03 0.74
N ASN A 279 20.40 4.87 1.83
CA ASN A 279 21.62 4.07 1.79
C ASN A 279 21.33 2.57 1.77
N ASP A 280 22.24 1.81 1.17
CA ASP A 280 22.20 0.36 1.21
C ASP A 280 22.47 -0.12 2.63
N PHE A 281 21.60 -1.00 3.10
CA PHE A 281 21.67 -1.65 4.40
C PHE A 281 21.66 -3.16 4.22
N MET A 282 22.49 -3.84 5.00
CA MET A 282 22.50 -5.28 5.09
C MET A 282 22.12 -5.67 6.53
N PRO A 283 21.01 -6.38 6.74
CA PRO A 283 20.71 -6.94 8.06
C PRO A 283 21.81 -7.84 8.56
N SER A 284 21.85 -8.03 9.89
CA SER A 284 22.76 -8.97 10.53
C SER A 284 22.40 -10.45 10.30
N ASP A 285 21.22 -10.72 9.74
CA ASP A 285 20.73 -12.06 9.46
C ASP A 285 20.64 -12.35 7.95
N ASP A 286 20.23 -13.57 7.64
CA ASP A 286 20.13 -14.06 6.26
C ASP A 286 18.81 -13.65 5.59
N TYR A 287 18.06 -12.70 6.16
CA TYR A 287 16.77 -12.29 5.63
C TYR A 287 16.81 -10.94 4.91
N ARG A 288 15.81 -10.71 4.06
CA ARG A 288 15.51 -9.43 3.42
C ARG A 288 14.08 -9.04 3.72
N TYR A 289 13.93 -7.83 4.23
CA TYR A 289 12.67 -7.32 4.73
C TYR A 289 12.07 -6.30 3.76
N MET A 290 10.74 -6.30 3.66
CA MET A 290 9.98 -5.32 2.90
C MET A 290 8.77 -4.86 3.70
N GLN A 291 8.57 -3.54 3.76
CA GLN A 291 7.41 -2.91 4.39
C GLN A 291 7.12 -1.56 3.73
N ALA A 292 6.04 -1.51 2.96
CA ALA A 292 5.69 -0.33 2.17
C ALA A 292 5.44 0.92 3.05
N GLY A 293 4.73 0.78 4.17
CA GLY A 293 4.38 1.92 5.02
C GLY A 293 5.59 2.62 5.65
N THR A 294 6.65 1.89 5.95
CA THR A 294 7.91 2.45 6.46
C THR A 294 8.96 2.68 5.41
N LEU A 295 8.60 2.44 4.14
CA LEU A 295 9.43 2.61 2.96
C LEU A 295 10.70 1.75 2.99
N ILE A 296 10.62 0.59 3.62
CA ILE A 296 11.69 -0.41 3.62
C ILE A 296 11.48 -1.31 2.41
N ALA A 297 12.49 -1.35 1.55
CA ALA A 297 12.41 -2.02 0.26
C ALA A 297 13.60 -2.95 0.01
N LEU A 298 13.36 -3.97 -0.80
CA LEU A 298 14.39 -4.85 -1.33
C LEU A 298 15.01 -4.22 -2.57
N LYS A 299 16.35 -4.13 -2.58
CA LYS A 299 17.13 -3.75 -3.75
C LYS A 299 17.85 -4.97 -4.30
N VAL A 300 17.72 -5.20 -5.61
CA VAL A 300 18.33 -6.32 -6.33
C VAL A 300 19.33 -5.78 -7.34
N ASP A 301 20.54 -6.35 -7.33
CA ASP A 301 21.62 -6.03 -8.25
C ASP A 301 21.59 -6.95 -9.48
N TYR A 302 21.57 -6.34 -10.66
CA TYR A 302 21.51 -7.02 -11.96
C TYR A 302 22.84 -7.00 -12.72
N ASP A 303 23.91 -6.45 -12.14
CA ASP A 303 25.21 -6.27 -12.81
C ASP A 303 25.79 -7.59 -13.33
N SER A 304 25.53 -8.71 -12.64
CA SER A 304 25.94 -10.06 -13.10
C SER A 304 25.27 -10.49 -14.41
N ILE A 305 24.01 -10.10 -14.61
CA ILE A 305 23.27 -10.38 -15.84
C ILE A 305 23.79 -9.50 -16.98
N ILE A 306 24.00 -8.20 -16.70
CA ILE A 306 24.52 -7.24 -17.67
C ILE A 306 25.91 -7.70 -18.16
N SER A 307 26.80 -8.00 -17.22
CA SER A 307 28.16 -8.48 -17.50
C SER A 307 28.18 -9.76 -18.34
N PHE A 308 27.22 -10.66 -18.12
CA PHE A 308 27.08 -11.86 -18.94
C PHE A 308 26.74 -11.52 -20.39
N PHE A 309 25.74 -10.67 -20.63
CA PHE A 309 25.37 -10.30 -22.00
C PHE A 309 26.49 -9.52 -22.72
N GLU A 310 27.20 -8.65 -22.00
CA GLU A 310 28.35 -7.92 -22.55
C GLU A 310 29.50 -8.86 -22.88
N GLY A 311 29.82 -9.82 -22.00
CA GLY A 311 30.85 -10.83 -22.24
C GLY A 311 30.54 -11.72 -23.43
N GLU A 312 29.31 -12.21 -23.56
CA GLU A 312 28.89 -13.09 -24.65
C GLU A 312 28.85 -12.34 -26.00
N LYS A 313 28.41 -11.07 -26.02
CA LYS A 313 28.43 -10.21 -27.22
C LYS A 313 29.85 -9.98 -27.75
N ASN A 314 30.83 -9.91 -26.86
CA ASN A 314 32.23 -9.71 -27.21
C ASN A 314 32.94 -11.03 -27.62
N SER A 315 32.24 -12.17 -27.56
CA SER A 315 32.77 -13.43 -28.08
C SER A 315 32.49 -13.54 -29.59
N ASP A 316 33.50 -13.89 -30.39
CA ASP A 316 33.39 -14.08 -31.85
C ASP A 316 32.41 -15.21 -32.27
N SER A 317 31.74 -15.84 -31.29
CA SER A 317 30.92 -17.05 -31.45
C SER A 317 29.41 -16.78 -31.45
N ILE A 318 28.97 -15.59 -31.00
CA ILE A 318 27.54 -15.30 -30.79
C ILE A 318 27.17 -13.97 -31.45
N ASN A 319 26.60 -14.04 -32.65
CA ASN A 319 26.14 -12.86 -33.40
C ASN A 319 24.87 -12.23 -32.81
N SER A 320 24.06 -12.99 -32.06
CA SER A 320 22.86 -12.51 -31.39
C SER A 320 22.42 -13.47 -30.29
N ILE A 321 21.91 -12.92 -29.19
CA ILE A 321 21.27 -13.69 -28.12
C ILE A 321 19.77 -13.43 -28.19
N ILE A 322 18.98 -14.49 -28.30
CA ILE A 322 17.51 -14.43 -28.26
C ILE A 322 17.06 -14.98 -26.91
N ILE A 323 16.46 -14.12 -26.09
CA ILE A 323 15.88 -14.52 -24.80
C ILE A 323 14.52 -15.16 -25.09
N GLN A 324 14.44 -16.49 -25.00
CA GLN A 324 13.19 -17.22 -25.18
C GLN A 324 12.26 -17.06 -23.97
N ARG A 325 12.83 -17.07 -22.76
CA ARG A 325 12.09 -16.91 -21.51
C ARG A 325 13.04 -16.40 -20.42
N ALA A 326 12.58 -15.44 -19.63
CA ALA A 326 13.21 -15.02 -18.38
C ALA A 326 12.15 -14.98 -17.29
N TRP A 327 12.52 -15.34 -16.07
CA TRP A 327 11.69 -15.16 -14.89
C TRP A 327 12.60 -14.81 -13.72
N LEU A 328 12.10 -13.95 -12.83
CA LEU A 328 12.70 -13.72 -11.53
C LEU A 328 12.00 -14.65 -10.55
N SER A 329 12.78 -15.42 -9.80
CA SER A 329 12.28 -16.21 -8.69
C SER A 329 12.71 -15.54 -7.40
N VAL A 330 11.77 -15.25 -6.52
CA VAL A 330 12.04 -14.88 -5.13
C VAL A 330 11.82 -16.14 -4.31
N GLY A 331 12.79 -16.47 -3.44
CA GLY A 331 12.72 -17.65 -2.58
C GLY A 331 11.51 -17.63 -1.64
N ASP A 332 11.30 -18.73 -0.91
CA ASP A 332 10.17 -18.87 0.01
C ASP A 332 10.08 -17.67 0.94
N VAL A 333 9.03 -16.86 0.80
CA VAL A 333 8.72 -15.84 1.79
C VAL A 333 8.48 -16.60 3.08
N SER A 334 9.36 -16.42 4.07
CA SER A 334 9.11 -16.98 5.39
C SER A 334 7.78 -16.39 5.85
N ALA A 335 6.75 -17.23 5.84
CA ALA A 335 5.46 -16.88 6.38
C ALA A 335 5.65 -16.82 7.89
N ASN A 336 6.20 -15.72 8.40
CA ASN A 336 6.35 -15.50 9.84
C ASN A 336 4.99 -15.39 10.54
N LYS A 337 3.87 -15.58 9.83
CA LYS A 337 2.52 -15.70 10.38
C LYS A 337 1.72 -16.74 9.58
N PRO A 338 1.20 -17.82 10.20
CA PRO A 338 0.13 -18.61 9.61
C PRO A 338 -1.03 -17.66 9.27
N GLY A 339 -1.47 -17.57 8.01
CA GLY A 339 -2.52 -16.65 7.58
C GLY A 339 -2.06 -15.48 6.69
N ALA A 340 -0.76 -15.14 6.71
CA ALA A 340 -0.23 -14.08 5.85
C ALA A 340 -0.38 -14.44 4.37
N SER A 341 -1.27 -13.74 3.68
CA SER A 341 -1.43 -13.88 2.23
C SER A 341 -0.21 -13.33 1.50
N LEU A 342 0.22 -14.02 0.45
CA LEU A 342 1.20 -13.49 -0.49
C LEU A 342 0.71 -12.15 -1.06
N PRO A 343 1.62 -11.25 -1.49
CA PRO A 343 1.22 -9.99 -2.09
C PRO A 343 0.32 -10.30 -3.28
N PHE A 344 -0.80 -9.60 -3.42
CA PHE A 344 -1.57 -9.67 -4.66
C PHE A 344 -0.79 -9.06 -5.84
N SER A 345 0.16 -8.18 -5.57
CA SER A 345 1.09 -7.58 -6.54
C SER A 345 2.40 -7.14 -5.89
N LEU A 346 3.50 -7.28 -6.61
CA LEU A 346 4.79 -6.64 -6.31
C LEU A 346 5.05 -5.57 -7.39
N THR A 347 5.48 -4.39 -6.96
CA THR A 347 5.81 -3.30 -7.88
C THR A 347 7.31 -3.09 -7.86
N ALA A 348 7.94 -3.10 -9.03
CA ALA A 348 9.37 -2.94 -9.15
C ALA A 348 9.73 -1.69 -9.94
N TYR A 349 10.78 -0.98 -9.52
CA TYR A 349 11.26 0.25 -10.15
C TYR A 349 12.74 0.15 -10.42
N PHE A 350 13.20 0.68 -11.54
CA PHE A 350 14.64 0.92 -11.71
C PHE A 350 15.06 2.15 -10.91
N THR A 351 16.25 2.10 -10.32
CA THR A 351 16.85 3.18 -9.54
C THR A 351 18.32 3.38 -9.95
N ASP A 352 18.85 4.55 -9.61
CA ASP A 352 20.25 4.91 -9.82
C ASP A 352 21.14 4.47 -8.64
N GLY A 353 22.42 4.86 -8.68
CA GLY A 353 23.35 4.60 -7.60
C GLY A 353 23.00 5.28 -6.27
N ALA A 354 22.16 6.33 -6.30
CA ALA A 354 21.72 7.09 -5.14
C ALA A 354 20.38 6.57 -4.57
N ASN A 355 19.89 5.44 -5.10
CA ASN A 355 18.61 4.84 -4.72
C ASN A 355 17.46 5.87 -4.78
N THR A 356 17.54 6.83 -5.72
CA THR A 356 16.46 7.79 -5.92
C THR A 356 15.37 7.16 -6.77
N TRP A 357 14.13 7.39 -6.36
CA TRP A 357 12.98 6.98 -7.16
C TRP A 357 12.89 7.93 -8.36
N PRO A 358 12.96 7.47 -9.61
CA PRO A 358 12.67 8.34 -10.73
C PRO A 358 11.22 8.80 -10.60
N ALA A 359 11.01 10.10 -10.32
CA ALA A 359 9.78 10.75 -10.73
C ALA A 359 9.65 10.46 -12.24
N PHE A 360 8.55 9.86 -12.69
CA PHE A 360 8.32 9.44 -14.08
C PHE A 360 8.98 10.41 -15.09
N THR A 361 10.20 10.08 -15.50
CA THR A 361 10.97 10.82 -16.49
C THR A 361 11.57 9.73 -17.36
N GLU A 362 11.26 9.79 -18.66
CA GLU A 362 11.77 8.85 -19.66
C GLU A 362 13.27 8.63 -19.46
N ILE A 363 13.66 7.36 -19.32
CA ILE A 363 15.07 6.97 -19.17
C ILE A 363 15.75 7.24 -20.51
N GLY A 364 16.40 8.38 -20.62
CA GLY A 364 17.37 8.72 -21.65
C GLY A 364 18.77 8.78 -21.05
N GLY A 365 19.58 7.74 -21.33
CA GLY A 365 21.04 7.77 -21.26
C GLY A 365 21.67 7.59 -19.86
N ASP A 366 22.50 6.54 -19.74
CA ASP A 366 23.38 6.22 -18.60
C ASP A 366 22.70 5.97 -17.24
N SER A 367 22.16 4.77 -17.06
CA SER A 367 21.82 4.24 -15.73
C SER A 367 22.23 2.77 -15.60
N THR A 368 23.08 2.49 -14.62
CA THR A 368 23.24 1.13 -14.06
C THR A 368 21.87 0.69 -13.55
N SER A 369 21.29 -0.33 -14.18
CA SER A 369 19.90 -0.73 -13.96
C SER A 369 19.78 -1.53 -12.65
N ARG A 370 19.39 -0.87 -11.55
CA ARG A 370 19.14 -1.52 -10.25
C ARG A 370 17.64 -1.55 -10.00
N MET A 371 17.08 -2.66 -9.54
CA MET A 371 15.64 -2.78 -9.34
C MET A 371 15.28 -2.75 -7.84
N THR A 372 14.41 -1.82 -7.45
CA THR A 372 13.82 -1.76 -6.12
C THR A 372 12.39 -2.26 -6.15
N VAL A 373 12.06 -3.24 -5.31
CA VAL A 373 10.72 -3.80 -5.21
C VAL A 373 10.00 -3.19 -4.00
N LEU A 374 8.87 -2.54 -4.27
CA LEU A 374 7.91 -2.06 -3.28
C LEU A 374 6.62 -2.89 -3.36
N GLN A 375 6.04 -3.12 -2.20
CA GLN A 375 4.75 -3.79 -2.06
C GLN A 375 3.62 -2.77 -2.08
N ASN A 376 2.46 -3.13 -2.63
CA ASN A 376 1.25 -2.32 -2.45
C ASN A 376 0.83 -2.33 -0.97
N GLU A 377 0.23 -1.23 -0.53
CA GLU A 377 0.05 -0.85 0.87
C GLU A 377 -0.27 -1.99 1.86
N PHE A 378 0.46 -1.99 2.99
CA PHE A 378 0.22 -2.77 4.22
C PHE A 378 0.37 -4.30 4.14
N ILE A 379 1.44 -4.79 3.54
CA ILE A 379 1.86 -6.18 3.75
C ILE A 379 3.38 -6.18 4.06
N THR A 380 3.79 -6.98 5.04
CA THR A 380 5.20 -7.20 5.40
C THR A 380 5.68 -8.55 4.92
N GLN A 381 6.92 -8.62 4.44
CA GLN A 381 7.53 -9.89 4.03
C GLN A 381 9.00 -9.99 4.40
N THR A 382 9.40 -11.21 4.73
CA THR A 382 10.76 -11.61 5.09
C THR A 382 11.19 -12.71 4.12
N ILE A 383 12.22 -12.44 3.31
CA ILE A 383 12.72 -13.32 2.26
C ILE A 383 14.10 -13.86 2.69
N PRO A 384 14.30 -15.18 2.81
CA PRO A 384 15.59 -15.79 3.08
C PRO A 384 16.53 -15.66 1.87
N VAL A 385 17.82 -15.43 2.14
CA VAL A 385 18.90 -15.47 1.16
C VAL A 385 19.65 -16.80 1.31
N PHE A 386 19.72 -17.57 0.22
CA PHE A 386 20.52 -18.78 0.19
C PHE A 386 22.01 -18.45 -0.08
N PRO A 387 22.94 -19.21 0.52
CA PRO A 387 24.39 -19.03 0.34
C PRO A 387 24.92 -19.40 -1.06
#